data_AF-A0A958EBV2-F1
#
_entry.id   AF-A0A958EBV2-F1
#
_cell.length_a   1.000
_cell.length_b   1.000
_cell.length_c   1.000
_cell.angle_alpha   90.00
_cell.angle_beta   90.00
_cell.angle_gamma   90.00
#
_symmetry.space_group_name_H-M   'P 1'
#
loop_
_entity.id
_entity.type
_entity.pdbx_description
1 polymer ?
#
loop_
_entity_poly.entity_id
_entity_poly.type
_entity_poly.pdbx_seq_one_letter_code
_entity_poly.pdbx_strand_id
1 'polypeptide(L)'
;MPRKIILLIMTLLILPPLFAQKGWQKSLVNGELQYVPGNLPANKVFKLVVSPPEARAGSTQAEWFPAKVKTLQASLGKTLKDWKFNTEKDGSLSANNTFQDGFGTKYSISYQGGNLDGERFYIARLISSNDLILLMKYAFQVEGVLKEARQALLNGELQSAETPQPPPAEAAASKTNPEAPELPADLSKMTAKERRQEIQRRIRTAANQGVRDEQVEKIFVWQGLDVLVGGMDTDVHVLFRDGTIYTDCTTPLNDLNIEVSRKLEPQKWSTWRREPSGEYAYYRVNRKGEGAWKILEGKEPLKAASGERPDNIFWRFAGSAMFGSHKASIRLLPDGRFELFSSSMVSGDMTGGGAGSYTGAASTSDKEGTHSASVIVGATVGGGSSSTVRDGSKNTGTYRLDGWAIEMVHDNGYVHREQFFFDEPDKSGIVLEDDAYWLRNED
;
A
#
# COMPACT_ATOMS: atom_id res chain seq x y z
N MET A 1 -68.65 -12.64 24.96
CA MET A 1 -67.96 -11.33 24.97
C MET A 1 -66.52 -11.54 24.55
N PRO A 2 -66.07 -11.02 23.40
CA PRO A 2 -64.73 -11.28 22.89
C PRO A 2 -63.70 -10.33 23.51
N ARG A 3 -62.55 -10.88 23.92
CA ARG A 3 -61.36 -10.14 24.36
C ARG A 3 -60.72 -9.48 23.14
N LYS A 4 -60.59 -8.15 23.16
CA LYS A 4 -59.80 -7.39 22.18
C LYS A 4 -58.31 -7.60 22.47
N ILE A 5 -57.62 -8.23 21.52
CA ILE A 5 -56.16 -8.25 21.44
C ILE A 5 -55.74 -6.88 20.91
N ILE A 6 -55.02 -6.11 21.72
CA ILE A 6 -54.34 -4.88 21.29
C ILE A 6 -53.03 -5.33 20.64
N LEU A 7 -52.99 -5.31 19.32
CA LEU A 7 -51.78 -5.51 18.53
C LEU A 7 -51.00 -4.19 18.57
N LEU A 8 -49.90 -4.16 19.33
CA LEU A 8 -48.95 -3.04 19.33
C LEU A 8 -48.15 -3.12 18.03
N ILE A 9 -48.59 -2.38 17.01
CA ILE A 9 -47.83 -2.18 15.78
C ILE A 9 -46.62 -1.32 16.14
N MET A 10 -45.46 -1.96 16.26
CA MET A 10 -44.18 -1.30 16.42
C MET A 10 -43.82 -0.67 15.07
N THR A 11 -44.15 0.61 14.92
CA THR A 11 -43.81 1.40 13.73
C THR A 11 -42.28 1.54 13.67
N LEU A 12 -41.63 0.70 12.88
CA LEU A 12 -40.23 0.86 12.50
C LEU A 12 -40.15 2.19 11.73
N LEU A 13 -39.54 3.22 12.33
CA LEU A 13 -39.23 4.47 11.64
C LEU A 13 -38.21 4.15 10.54
N ILE A 14 -38.70 3.87 9.33
CA ILE A 14 -37.87 3.83 8.13
C ILE A 14 -37.63 5.29 7.76
N LEU A 15 -36.53 5.86 8.27
CA LEU A 15 -36.03 7.14 7.80
C LEU A 15 -35.77 7.03 6.29
N PRO A 16 -36.20 8.02 5.47
CA PRO A 16 -35.89 8.01 4.05
C PRO A 16 -34.38 8.07 3.85
N PRO A 17 -33.82 7.42 2.81
CA PRO A 17 -32.40 7.50 2.53
C PRO A 17 -32.06 8.96 2.21
N LEU A 18 -31.22 9.57 3.05
CA LEU A 18 -30.54 10.80 2.72
C LEU A 18 -29.65 10.46 1.52
N PHE A 19 -29.95 11.03 0.35
CA PHE A 19 -29.20 10.75 -0.86
C PHE A 19 -27.77 11.31 -0.70
N ALA A 20 -26.80 10.40 -0.56
CA ALA A 20 -25.38 10.70 -0.69
C ALA A 20 -24.96 10.75 -2.16
N GLN A 21 -23.67 11.01 -2.41
CA GLN A 21 -23.02 10.92 -3.72
C GLN A 21 -23.58 9.76 -4.57
N LYS A 22 -23.88 10.03 -5.85
CA LYS A 22 -24.61 9.13 -6.77
C LYS A 22 -24.11 7.68 -6.67
N GLY A 23 -24.96 6.79 -6.12
CA GLY A 23 -24.65 5.35 -5.98
C GLY A 23 -24.33 4.89 -4.56
N TRP A 24 -24.33 5.77 -3.56
CA TRP A 24 -24.09 5.42 -2.15
C TRP A 24 -25.33 5.62 -1.27
N GLN A 25 -25.52 4.70 -0.33
CA GLN A 25 -26.54 4.76 0.70
C GLN A 25 -25.93 5.32 1.97
N LYS A 26 -26.49 6.43 2.47
CA LYS A 26 -26.14 7.04 3.76
C LYS A 26 -27.17 6.63 4.81
N SER A 27 -26.68 6.21 5.97
CA SER A 27 -27.51 5.83 7.13
C SER A 27 -26.86 6.28 8.43
N LEU A 28 -27.67 6.54 9.46
CA LEU A 28 -27.20 6.82 10.81
C LEU A 28 -27.45 5.58 11.67
N VAL A 29 -26.38 4.96 12.16
CA VAL A 29 -26.45 3.71 12.93
C VAL A 29 -25.60 3.86 14.19
N ASN A 30 -26.21 3.71 15.37
CA ASN A 30 -25.54 3.84 16.67
C ASN A 30 -24.79 5.18 16.85
N GLY A 31 -25.35 6.27 16.31
CA GLY A 31 -24.72 7.59 16.37
C GLY A 31 -23.53 7.75 15.41
N GLU A 32 -23.32 6.83 14.47
CA GLU A 32 -22.27 6.94 13.45
C GLU A 32 -22.89 7.04 12.06
N LEU A 33 -22.32 7.91 11.22
CA LEU A 33 -22.70 8.00 9.82
C LEU A 33 -22.07 6.85 9.06
N GLN A 34 -22.88 6.00 8.43
CA GLN A 34 -22.44 4.89 7.61
C GLN A 34 -22.80 5.12 6.15
N TYR A 35 -21.83 4.88 5.28
CA TYR A 35 -21.98 4.95 3.84
C TYR A 35 -21.66 3.58 3.22
N VAL A 36 -22.59 3.05 2.44
CA VAL A 36 -22.50 1.73 1.79
C VAL A 36 -22.80 1.88 0.30
N PRO A 37 -22.03 1.28 -0.62
CA PRO A 37 -22.35 1.30 -2.05
C PRO A 37 -23.70 0.61 -2.31
N GLY A 38 -24.58 1.23 -3.10
CA GLY A 38 -25.91 0.70 -3.40
C GLY A 38 -25.92 -0.56 -4.26
N ASN A 39 -24.80 -0.88 -4.93
CA ASN A 39 -24.60 -2.08 -5.75
C ASN A 39 -23.59 -3.07 -5.14
N LEU A 40 -23.47 -3.09 -3.80
CA LEU A 40 -22.62 -4.02 -3.08
C LEU A 40 -23.16 -5.46 -3.20
N PRO A 41 -22.33 -6.47 -3.56
CA PRO A 41 -22.75 -7.87 -3.54
C PRO A 41 -23.18 -8.31 -2.13
N ALA A 42 -24.25 -9.10 -2.04
CA ALA A 42 -24.90 -9.45 -0.77
C ALA A 42 -24.01 -10.18 0.25
N ASN A 43 -22.93 -10.84 -0.21
CA ASN A 43 -21.98 -11.57 0.62
C ASN A 43 -20.67 -10.80 0.89
N LYS A 44 -20.63 -9.49 0.58
CA LYS A 44 -19.45 -8.65 0.72
C LYS A 44 -19.73 -7.48 1.66
N VAL A 45 -18.68 -7.01 2.30
CA VAL A 45 -18.71 -5.82 3.16
C VAL A 45 -17.84 -4.76 2.49
N PHE A 46 -18.40 -3.56 2.30
CA PHE A 46 -17.64 -2.36 1.99
C PHE A 46 -18.40 -1.18 2.57
N LYS A 47 -17.84 -0.51 3.57
CA LYS A 47 -18.50 0.62 4.21
C LYS A 47 -17.53 1.63 4.79
N LEU A 48 -17.85 2.91 4.62
CA LEU A 48 -17.21 4.01 5.35
C LEU A 48 -18.07 4.34 6.56
N VAL A 49 -17.47 4.40 7.74
CA VAL A 49 -18.13 4.75 9.00
C VAL A 49 -17.43 5.96 9.59
N VAL A 50 -18.20 7.00 9.89
CA VAL A 50 -17.69 8.24 10.48
C VAL A 50 -18.30 8.41 11.87
N SER A 51 -17.42 8.50 12.86
CA SER A 51 -17.83 8.66 14.26
C SER A 51 -18.13 10.13 14.57
N PRO A 52 -18.92 10.42 15.62
CA PRO A 52 -19.11 11.77 16.13
C PRO A 52 -17.79 12.48 16.39
N PRO A 53 -17.73 13.80 16.19
CA PRO A 53 -16.53 14.55 16.48
C PRO A 53 -16.30 14.65 18.00
N GLU A 54 -15.04 14.68 18.40
CA GLU A 54 -14.64 14.75 19.81
C GLU A 54 -13.94 16.08 20.09
N ALA A 55 -14.21 16.69 21.24
CA ALA A 55 -13.49 17.87 21.66
C ALA A 55 -12.01 17.54 21.89
N ARG A 56 -11.11 18.46 21.52
CA ARG A 56 -9.66 18.32 21.71
C ARG A 56 -9.28 18.07 23.17
N ALA A 57 -10.01 18.68 24.10
CA ALA A 57 -9.82 18.55 25.56
C ALA A 57 -8.35 18.65 26.03
N GLY A 58 -7.52 19.44 25.33
CA GLY A 58 -6.09 19.60 25.61
C GLY A 58 -5.17 18.48 25.09
N SER A 59 -5.70 17.41 24.49
CA SER A 59 -4.90 16.34 23.88
C SER A 59 -4.41 16.73 22.48
N THR A 60 -3.19 16.30 22.14
CA THR A 60 -2.69 16.44 20.77
C THR A 60 -3.31 15.35 19.88
N GLN A 61 -3.39 15.63 18.57
CA GLN A 61 -3.92 14.65 17.61
C GLN A 61 -3.11 13.35 17.61
N ALA A 62 -1.79 13.45 17.81
CA ALA A 62 -0.86 12.31 17.88
C ALA A 62 -1.08 11.41 19.10
N GLU A 63 -1.63 11.93 20.19
CA GLU A 63 -1.99 11.15 21.39
C GLU A 63 -3.41 10.59 21.28
N TRP A 64 -4.35 11.42 20.83
CA TRP A 64 -5.76 11.07 20.73
C TRP A 64 -6.01 9.95 19.70
N PHE A 65 -5.43 10.05 18.50
CA PHE A 65 -5.75 9.15 17.40
C PHE A 65 -5.37 7.68 17.67
N PRO A 66 -4.14 7.35 18.14
CA PRO A 66 -3.80 5.97 18.46
C PRO A 66 -4.66 5.36 19.57
N ALA A 67 -5.02 6.15 20.59
CA ALA A 67 -5.91 5.71 21.65
C ALA A 67 -7.31 5.40 21.09
N LYS A 68 -7.86 6.31 20.28
CA LYS A 68 -9.18 6.15 19.66
C LYS A 68 -9.25 4.94 18.73
N VAL A 69 -8.23 4.73 17.89
CA VAL A 69 -8.14 3.56 17.00
C VAL A 69 -8.17 2.26 17.79
N LYS A 70 -7.43 2.16 18.89
CA LYS A 70 -7.44 0.95 19.74
C LYS A 70 -8.81 0.69 20.36
N THR A 71 -9.48 1.74 20.85
CA THR A 71 -10.83 1.63 21.41
C THR A 71 -11.85 1.17 20.36
N LEU A 72 -11.82 1.77 19.17
CA LEU A 72 -12.73 1.39 18.08
C LEU A 72 -12.45 -0.02 17.56
N GLN A 73 -11.18 -0.43 17.53
CA GLN A 73 -10.81 -1.79 17.10
C GLN A 73 -11.32 -2.87 18.06
N ALA A 74 -11.33 -2.59 19.36
CA ALA A 74 -11.75 -3.56 20.37
C ALA A 74 -13.19 -4.05 20.18
N SER A 75 -14.06 -3.24 19.55
CA SER A 75 -15.45 -3.62 19.26
C SER A 75 -15.63 -4.41 17.96
N LEU A 76 -14.59 -4.53 17.13
CA LEU A 76 -14.66 -5.18 15.81
C LEU A 76 -14.05 -6.58 15.80
N GLY A 77 -12.96 -6.80 16.53
CA GLY A 77 -12.30 -8.09 16.60
C GLY A 77 -10.78 -8.00 16.73
N LYS A 78 -10.11 -9.15 16.68
CA LYS A 78 -8.66 -9.25 16.90
C LYS A 78 -7.90 -8.81 15.66
N THR A 79 -6.92 -7.91 15.82
CA THR A 79 -6.02 -7.51 14.73
C THR A 79 -4.98 -8.58 14.45
N LEU A 80 -4.56 -8.68 13.20
CA LEU A 80 -3.54 -9.63 12.75
C LEU A 80 -2.13 -9.03 12.75
N LYS A 81 -2.00 -7.70 12.77
CA LYS A 81 -0.72 -6.99 12.80
C LYS A 81 -0.67 -5.97 13.95
N ASP A 82 0.53 -5.57 14.32
CA ASP A 82 0.74 -4.41 15.17
C ASP A 82 0.35 -3.12 14.44
N TRP A 83 -0.20 -2.16 15.18
CA TRP A 83 -0.60 -0.87 14.62
C TRP A 83 0.62 -0.06 14.17
N LYS A 84 0.57 0.40 12.91
CA LYS A 84 1.43 1.47 12.40
C LYS A 84 0.58 2.71 12.21
N PHE A 85 1.00 3.82 12.81
CA PHE A 85 0.35 5.11 12.71
C PHE A 85 1.22 6.03 11.85
N ASN A 86 0.64 6.61 10.82
CA ASN A 86 1.34 7.50 9.91
C ASN A 86 0.76 8.92 10.03
N THR A 87 1.60 9.92 9.77
CA THR A 87 1.18 11.31 9.60
C THR A 87 1.17 11.64 8.12
N GLU A 88 0.02 12.07 7.64
CA GLU A 88 -0.22 12.42 6.25
C GLU A 88 0.26 13.85 5.96
N LYS A 89 0.44 14.17 4.68
CA LYS A 89 0.94 15.49 4.25
C LYS A 89 0.01 16.65 4.63
N ASP A 90 -1.28 16.38 4.82
CA ASP A 90 -2.30 17.35 5.27
C ASP A 90 -2.40 17.46 6.80
N GLY A 91 -1.52 16.77 7.54
CA GLY A 91 -1.52 16.73 9.00
C GLY A 91 -2.57 15.79 9.60
N SER A 92 -3.35 15.06 8.79
CA SER A 92 -4.19 13.97 9.26
C SER A 92 -3.34 12.76 9.67
N LEU A 93 -3.93 11.86 10.46
CA LEU A 93 -3.29 10.62 10.89
C LEU A 93 -4.04 9.44 10.30
N SER A 94 -3.30 8.40 9.94
CA SER A 94 -3.85 7.17 9.38
C SER A 94 -3.30 5.93 10.07
N ALA A 95 -4.09 4.86 10.03
CA ALA A 95 -3.69 3.54 10.53
C ALA A 95 -4.43 2.43 9.79
N ASN A 96 -3.71 1.39 9.36
CA ASN A 96 -4.29 0.27 8.62
C ASN A 96 -4.03 -1.06 9.32
N ASN A 97 -4.98 -2.00 9.22
CA ASN A 97 -4.81 -3.35 9.71
C ASN A 97 -5.75 -4.32 8.99
N THR A 98 -5.59 -5.61 9.32
CA THR A 98 -6.57 -6.64 9.05
C THR A 98 -7.07 -7.14 10.39
N PHE A 99 -8.38 -7.30 10.54
CA PHE A 99 -8.95 -7.90 11.74
C PHE A 99 -9.76 -9.14 11.38
N GLN A 100 -9.85 -10.04 12.35
CA GLN A 100 -10.70 -11.21 12.31
C GLN A 100 -11.89 -10.97 13.23
N ASP A 101 -13.10 -11.13 12.69
CA ASP A 101 -14.34 -11.03 13.48
C ASP A 101 -14.54 -12.28 14.37
N GLY A 102 -15.61 -12.27 15.18
CA GLY A 102 -15.95 -13.38 16.08
C GLY A 102 -16.29 -14.71 15.38
N PHE A 103 -16.49 -14.69 14.05
CA PHE A 103 -16.77 -15.87 13.23
C PHE A 103 -15.54 -16.36 12.46
N GLY A 104 -14.38 -15.72 12.65
CA GLY A 104 -13.15 -16.08 11.97
C GLY A 104 -12.99 -15.43 10.59
N THR A 105 -13.91 -14.57 10.17
CA THR A 105 -13.85 -13.88 8.87
C THR A 105 -12.87 -12.72 8.93
N LYS A 106 -12.00 -12.60 7.92
CA LYS A 106 -10.97 -11.55 7.85
C LYS A 106 -11.48 -10.36 7.04
N TYR A 107 -11.28 -9.16 7.58
CA TYR A 107 -11.60 -7.90 6.93
C TYR A 107 -10.41 -6.94 6.98
N SER A 108 -10.31 -6.12 5.95
CA SER A 108 -9.42 -4.96 5.93
C SER A 108 -10.08 -3.80 6.66
N ILE A 109 -9.28 -3.08 7.44
CA ILE A 109 -9.71 -1.87 8.13
C ILE A 109 -8.67 -0.76 8.00
N SER A 110 -9.15 0.42 7.65
CA SER A 110 -8.35 1.64 7.58
C SER A 110 -9.02 2.73 8.41
N TYR A 111 -8.24 3.40 9.23
CA TYR A 111 -8.66 4.56 10.02
C TYR A 111 -7.99 5.81 9.48
N GLN A 112 -8.74 6.90 9.44
CA GLN A 112 -8.24 8.25 9.20
C GLN A 112 -8.84 9.19 10.22
N GLY A 113 -8.01 10.05 10.81
CA GLY A 113 -8.49 11.05 11.76
C GLY A 113 -7.70 12.34 11.67
N GLY A 114 -8.36 13.45 12.03
CA GLY A 114 -7.79 14.77 11.86
C GLY A 114 -8.53 15.84 12.64
N ASN A 115 -8.06 17.08 12.51
CA ASN A 115 -8.80 18.24 12.99
C ASN A 115 -10.03 18.46 12.09
N LEU A 116 -11.21 18.54 12.70
CA LEU A 116 -12.46 18.87 12.02
C LEU A 116 -12.54 20.39 11.82
N ASP A 117 -12.51 21.10 12.95
CA ASP A 117 -12.33 22.53 13.16
C ASP A 117 -11.34 22.66 14.34
N GLY A 118 -10.68 23.79 14.56
CA GLY A 118 -9.54 23.92 15.50
C GLY A 118 -9.74 23.41 16.95
N GLU A 119 -10.97 23.06 17.32
CA GLU A 119 -11.39 22.59 18.65
C GLU A 119 -11.83 21.12 18.69
N ARG A 120 -12.09 20.48 17.54
CA ARG A 120 -12.62 19.11 17.48
C ARG A 120 -11.82 18.20 16.56
N PHE A 121 -11.72 16.93 16.95
CA PHE A 121 -11.19 15.86 16.13
C PHE A 121 -12.31 15.06 15.47
N TYR A 122 -12.04 14.49 14.30
CA TYR A 122 -12.91 13.51 13.65
C TYR A 122 -12.13 12.22 13.38
N ILE A 123 -12.86 11.10 13.30
CA ILE A 123 -12.32 9.82 12.84
C ILE A 123 -13.31 9.14 11.89
N ALA A 124 -12.77 8.64 10.79
CA ALA A 124 -13.45 7.80 9.84
C ALA A 124 -12.76 6.45 9.77
N ARG A 125 -13.53 5.39 9.54
CA ARG A 125 -13.02 4.04 9.32
C ARG A 125 -13.67 3.40 8.10
N LEU A 126 -12.83 2.86 7.23
CA LEU A 126 -13.22 2.07 6.08
C LEU A 126 -13.09 0.59 6.44
N ILE A 127 -14.17 -0.17 6.27
CA ILE A 127 -14.19 -1.62 6.51
C ILE A 127 -14.55 -2.31 5.20
N SER A 128 -13.71 -3.26 4.78
CA SER A 128 -13.93 -4.01 3.54
C SER A 128 -13.66 -5.50 3.73
N SER A 129 -14.41 -6.34 3.03
CA SER A 129 -13.97 -7.70 2.72
C SER A 129 -12.60 -7.66 2.04
N ASN A 130 -11.76 -8.67 2.30
CA ASN A 130 -10.48 -8.85 1.61
C ASN A 130 -10.71 -9.32 0.16
N ASP A 131 -11.25 -8.43 -0.66
CA ASP A 131 -11.59 -8.65 -2.06
C ASP A 131 -11.06 -7.46 -2.86
N LEU A 132 -10.06 -7.73 -3.70
CA LEU A 132 -9.34 -6.69 -4.44
C LEU A 132 -10.22 -6.02 -5.50
N ILE A 133 -11.14 -6.77 -6.15
CA ILE A 133 -12.06 -6.21 -7.14
C ILE A 133 -13.06 -5.27 -6.45
N LEU A 134 -13.53 -5.66 -5.26
CA LEU A 134 -14.41 -4.83 -4.44
C LEU A 134 -13.72 -3.53 -4.00
N LEU A 135 -12.46 -3.63 -3.55
CA LEU A 135 -11.65 -2.49 -3.13
C LEU A 135 -11.36 -1.54 -4.31
N MET A 136 -10.91 -2.06 -5.45
CA MET A 136 -10.67 -1.25 -6.64
C MET A 136 -11.94 -0.55 -7.15
N LYS A 137 -13.11 -1.19 -7.03
CA LYS A 137 -14.37 -0.61 -7.51
C LYS A 137 -14.85 0.57 -6.68
N TYR A 138 -14.68 0.52 -5.36
CA TYR A 138 -15.31 1.49 -4.45
C TYR A 138 -14.32 2.44 -3.78
N ALA A 139 -13.03 2.09 -3.66
CA ALA A 139 -12.03 2.95 -3.00
C ALA A 139 -11.87 4.32 -3.67
N PHE A 140 -11.96 4.41 -5.00
CA PHE A 140 -11.91 5.70 -5.72
C PHE A 140 -13.10 6.62 -5.45
N GLN A 141 -14.20 6.08 -4.92
CA GLN A 141 -15.40 6.85 -4.61
C GLN A 141 -15.39 7.34 -3.14
N VAL A 142 -14.60 6.70 -2.26
CA VAL A 142 -14.56 6.98 -0.82
C VAL A 142 -14.17 8.43 -0.51
N GLU A 143 -13.34 9.08 -1.32
CA GLU A 143 -12.95 10.47 -1.08
C GLU A 143 -14.14 11.44 -1.20
N GLY A 144 -14.98 11.26 -2.23
CA GLY A 144 -16.19 12.06 -2.39
C GLY A 144 -17.15 11.88 -1.21
N VAL A 145 -17.30 10.63 -0.77
CA VAL A 145 -18.12 10.28 0.40
C VAL A 145 -17.53 10.82 1.70
N LEU A 146 -16.20 10.81 1.87
CA LEU A 146 -15.54 11.33 3.06
C LEU A 146 -15.61 12.87 3.13
N LYS A 147 -15.50 13.56 1.99
CA LYS A 147 -15.74 15.02 1.91
C LYS A 147 -17.18 15.36 2.28
N GLU A 148 -18.14 14.62 1.76
CA GLU A 148 -19.55 14.75 2.14
C GLU A 148 -19.75 14.50 3.65
N ALA A 149 -19.13 13.45 4.19
CA ALA A 149 -19.23 13.11 5.60
C ALA A 149 -18.57 14.16 6.51
N ARG A 150 -17.44 14.73 6.10
CA ARG A 150 -16.79 15.83 6.83
C ARG A 150 -17.64 17.10 6.79
N GLN A 151 -18.28 17.40 5.67
CA GLN A 151 -19.22 18.52 5.59
C GLN A 151 -20.45 18.29 6.49
N ALA A 152 -20.98 17.07 6.54
CA ALA A 152 -22.05 16.68 7.45
C ALA A 152 -21.65 16.88 8.93
N LEU A 153 -20.42 16.51 9.30
CA LEU A 153 -19.86 16.77 10.63
C LEU A 153 -19.78 18.27 10.96
N LEU A 154 -19.32 19.09 10.00
CA LEU A 154 -19.26 20.55 10.16
C LEU A 154 -20.65 21.19 10.29
N ASN A 155 -21.64 20.65 9.56
CA ASN A 155 -23.03 21.10 9.61
C ASN A 155 -23.78 20.63 10.88
N GLY A 156 -23.13 19.88 11.77
CA GLY A 156 -23.72 19.44 13.04
C GLY A 156 -24.67 18.25 12.92
N GLU A 157 -24.60 17.46 11.84
CA GLU A 157 -25.42 16.25 11.67
C GLU A 157 -25.08 15.13 12.69
N LEU A 158 -23.94 15.26 13.38
CA LEU A 158 -23.52 14.42 14.50
C LEU A 158 -23.13 15.33 15.67
N GLN A 159 -23.80 15.18 16.80
CA GLN A 159 -23.45 15.88 18.04
C GLN A 159 -22.29 15.18 18.75
N SER A 160 -21.38 15.97 19.32
CA SER A 160 -20.18 15.48 19.99
C SER A 160 -20.51 14.54 21.15
N ALA A 161 -19.80 13.42 21.25
CA ALA A 161 -19.85 12.57 22.44
C ALA A 161 -18.96 13.18 23.53
N GLU A 162 -19.53 13.56 24.67
CA GLU A 162 -18.75 13.89 25.87
C GLU A 162 -17.93 12.66 26.27
N THR A 163 -16.61 12.82 26.38
CA THR A 163 -15.70 11.73 26.76
C THR A 163 -15.21 11.89 28.21
N PRO A 164 -15.20 10.83 29.05
CA PRO A 164 -14.66 10.85 30.40
C PRO A 164 -13.13 10.98 30.44
N GLN A 165 -12.64 11.64 31.49
CA GLN A 165 -11.23 12.04 31.72
C GLN A 165 -10.29 10.84 31.95
N PRO A 166 -9.07 10.82 31.36
CA PRO A 166 -8.03 9.85 31.69
C PRO A 166 -7.14 10.30 32.89
N PRO A 167 -6.59 9.36 33.70
CA PRO A 167 -5.70 9.67 34.82
C PRO A 167 -4.26 10.02 34.39
N PRO A 168 -3.43 10.60 35.28
CA PRO A 168 -2.20 11.32 34.92
C PRO A 168 -1.02 10.42 34.55
N ALA A 169 -0.17 10.94 33.67
CA ALA A 169 1.05 10.33 33.15
C ALA A 169 2.17 10.25 34.19
N GLU A 170 2.90 9.13 34.20
CA GLU A 170 4.14 8.93 34.95
C GLU A 170 5.33 8.84 33.98
N ALA A 171 6.43 9.49 34.37
CA ALA A 171 7.55 9.91 33.53
C ALA A 171 8.39 8.76 32.93
N ALA A 172 8.75 8.89 31.65
CA ALA A 172 9.70 8.00 30.98
C ALA A 172 11.15 8.49 31.17
N ALA A 173 11.95 7.67 31.83
CA ALA A 173 13.40 7.81 31.91
C ALA A 173 14.07 7.40 30.58
N SER A 174 15.04 8.20 30.13
CA SER A 174 15.93 7.91 29.01
C SER A 174 16.76 6.66 29.27
N LYS A 175 16.80 5.73 28.32
CA LYS A 175 17.91 4.77 28.17
C LYS A 175 18.29 4.59 26.70
N THR A 176 19.59 4.61 26.51
CA THR A 176 20.43 4.55 25.31
C THR A 176 20.21 3.27 24.51
N ASN A 177 20.12 3.44 23.19
CA ASN A 177 19.99 2.37 22.20
C ASN A 177 21.35 1.68 21.99
N PRO A 178 21.44 0.34 21.85
CA PRO A 178 22.68 -0.31 21.45
C PRO A 178 23.07 0.09 20.02
N GLU A 179 24.37 0.33 19.87
CA GLU A 179 25.03 0.88 18.69
C GLU A 179 24.86 -0.06 17.48
N ALA A 180 24.11 0.42 16.48
CA ALA A 180 24.04 -0.20 15.17
C ALA A 180 25.41 -0.09 14.48
N PRO A 181 25.82 -1.05 13.64
CA PRO A 181 27.09 -0.97 12.91
C PRO A 181 27.17 0.36 12.15
N GLU A 182 28.25 1.12 12.36
CA GLU A 182 28.42 2.40 11.69
C GLU A 182 28.58 2.18 10.17
N LEU A 183 27.72 2.85 9.40
CA LEU A 183 27.82 2.88 7.96
C LEU A 183 29.14 3.54 7.53
N PRO A 184 29.75 3.10 6.40
CA PRO A 184 30.92 3.75 5.83
C PRO A 184 30.78 5.29 5.73
N ALA A 185 31.86 6.00 6.03
CA ALA A 185 31.87 7.46 6.16
C ALA A 185 31.56 8.24 4.86
N ASP A 186 31.69 7.59 3.70
CA ASP A 186 31.27 8.12 2.41
C ASP A 186 29.76 8.02 2.22
N LEU A 187 29.15 6.89 2.62
CA LEU A 187 27.70 6.68 2.56
C LEU A 187 26.94 7.54 3.58
N SER A 188 27.56 7.85 4.73
CA SER A 188 26.92 8.65 5.78
C SER A 188 26.59 10.09 5.35
N LYS A 189 27.35 10.63 4.38
CA LYS A 189 27.21 11.99 3.82
C LYS A 189 26.20 12.09 2.68
N MET A 190 25.75 10.96 2.13
CA MET A 190 24.79 10.92 1.02
C MET A 190 23.35 11.10 1.50
N THR A 191 22.49 11.63 0.63
CA THR A 191 21.03 11.60 0.87
C THR A 191 20.54 10.15 0.97
N ALA A 192 19.37 9.93 1.58
CA ALA A 192 18.81 8.59 1.71
C ALA A 192 18.59 7.89 0.35
N LYS A 193 18.22 8.64 -0.69
CA LYS A 193 18.00 8.11 -2.04
C LYS A 193 19.32 7.71 -2.70
N GLU A 194 20.30 8.59 -2.72
CA GLU A 194 21.63 8.32 -3.30
C GLU A 194 22.32 7.16 -2.56
N ARG A 195 22.22 7.14 -1.23
CA ARG A 195 22.75 6.06 -0.42
C ARG A 195 22.14 4.71 -0.77
N ARG A 196 20.81 4.65 -0.95
CA ARG A 196 20.13 3.41 -1.36
C ARG A 196 20.64 2.94 -2.73
N GLN A 197 20.71 3.85 -3.70
CA GLN A 197 21.22 3.53 -5.05
C GLN A 197 22.68 3.05 -5.01
N GLU A 198 23.53 3.72 -4.24
CA GLU A 198 24.93 3.34 -4.13
C GLU A 198 25.14 2.02 -3.39
N ILE A 199 24.35 1.74 -2.35
CA ILE A 199 24.35 0.43 -1.68
C ILE A 199 23.94 -0.65 -2.69
N GLN A 200 22.83 -0.46 -3.42
CA GLN A 200 22.36 -1.42 -4.44
C GLN A 200 23.42 -1.67 -5.51
N ARG A 201 24.16 -0.63 -5.93
CA ARG A 201 25.28 -0.77 -6.86
C ARG A 201 26.43 -1.59 -6.27
N ARG A 202 26.78 -1.37 -5.00
CA ARG A 202 27.91 -2.05 -4.32
C ARG A 202 27.61 -3.51 -3.97
N ILE A 203 26.37 -3.84 -3.66
CA ILE A 203 25.97 -5.22 -3.33
C ILE A 203 25.78 -6.09 -4.58
N ARG A 204 25.91 -5.53 -5.79
CA ARG A 204 25.84 -6.29 -7.05
C ARG A 204 27.23 -6.78 -7.48
N THR A 205 27.32 -8.05 -7.83
CA THR A 205 28.44 -8.65 -8.54
C THR A 205 28.27 -8.47 -10.06
N ALA A 206 29.21 -8.98 -10.84
CA ALA A 206 28.98 -9.18 -12.27
C ALA A 206 27.85 -10.22 -12.48
N ALA A 207 27.15 -10.14 -13.62
CA ALA A 207 26.04 -11.02 -13.93
C ALA A 207 26.39 -12.50 -13.69
N ASN A 208 25.55 -13.19 -12.93
CA ASN A 208 25.70 -14.61 -12.59
C ASN A 208 26.95 -14.98 -11.76
N GLN A 209 27.58 -14.02 -11.07
CA GLN A 209 28.72 -14.25 -10.16
C GLN A 209 28.35 -14.08 -8.67
N GLY A 210 27.07 -13.96 -8.36
CA GLY A 210 26.51 -13.86 -7.02
C GLY A 210 26.10 -15.22 -6.44
N VAL A 211 24.92 -15.28 -5.85
CA VAL A 211 24.43 -16.47 -5.16
C VAL A 211 24.07 -17.58 -6.16
N ARG A 212 24.50 -18.80 -5.84
CA ARG A 212 24.14 -20.01 -6.56
C ARG A 212 22.98 -20.73 -5.90
N ASP A 213 22.19 -21.46 -6.68
CA ASP A 213 21.00 -22.16 -6.18
C ASP A 213 21.33 -23.17 -5.07
N GLU A 214 22.51 -23.79 -5.07
CA GLU A 214 22.88 -24.76 -4.04
C GLU A 214 23.10 -24.12 -2.66
N GLN A 215 23.28 -22.80 -2.61
CA GLN A 215 23.39 -22.04 -1.36
C GLN A 215 22.01 -21.69 -0.79
N VAL A 216 20.98 -21.77 -1.61
CA VAL A 216 19.61 -21.40 -1.25
C VAL A 216 18.90 -22.62 -0.68
N GLU A 217 18.23 -22.40 0.45
CA GLU A 217 17.27 -23.34 1.01
C GLU A 217 15.89 -23.08 0.40
N LYS A 218 15.42 -21.82 0.50
CA LYS A 218 14.08 -21.44 0.05
C LYS A 218 13.96 -19.94 -0.20
N ILE A 219 13.05 -19.54 -1.08
CA ILE A 219 12.68 -18.14 -1.30
C ILE A 219 11.19 -17.98 -1.00
N PHE A 220 10.85 -16.91 -0.30
CA PHE A 220 9.47 -16.51 -0.03
C PHE A 220 9.25 -15.10 -0.56
N VAL A 221 8.09 -14.92 -1.20
CA VAL A 221 7.62 -13.62 -1.67
C VAL A 221 6.33 -13.33 -0.94
N TRP A 222 6.36 -12.25 -0.16
CA TRP A 222 5.19 -11.69 0.46
C TRP A 222 4.70 -10.51 -0.38
N GLN A 223 3.40 -10.43 -0.60
CA GLN A 223 2.77 -9.32 -1.28
C GLN A 223 1.67 -8.76 -0.37
N GLY A 224 1.64 -7.44 -0.23
CA GLY A 224 0.63 -6.73 0.56
C GLY A 224 0.08 -5.53 -0.19
N LEU A 225 -1.22 -5.30 -0.08
CA LEU A 225 -1.85 -4.12 -0.66
C LEU A 225 -1.71 -2.92 0.28
N ASP A 226 -1.11 -1.84 -0.19
CA ASP A 226 -1.26 -0.50 0.38
C ASP A 226 -2.51 0.15 -0.23
N VAL A 227 -3.61 0.13 0.52
CA VAL A 227 -4.90 0.70 0.11
C VAL A 227 -4.91 2.24 0.02
N LEU A 228 -3.95 2.93 0.64
CA LEU A 228 -3.88 4.39 0.70
C LEU A 228 -3.10 4.99 -0.47
N VAL A 229 -2.04 4.31 -0.91
CA VAL A 229 -1.31 4.60 -2.15
C VAL A 229 -1.90 3.82 -3.34
N GLY A 230 -2.74 2.82 -3.04
CA GLY A 230 -3.37 1.94 -4.00
C GLY A 230 -2.37 1.10 -4.79
N GLY A 231 -1.25 0.72 -4.17
CA GLY A 231 -0.16 -0.07 -4.76
C GLY A 231 0.09 -1.36 -3.99
N MET A 232 0.91 -2.26 -4.54
CA MET A 232 1.39 -3.44 -3.82
C MET A 232 2.81 -3.22 -3.30
N ASP A 233 3.02 -3.60 -2.04
CA ASP A 233 4.32 -3.85 -1.45
C ASP A 233 4.71 -5.30 -1.74
N THR A 234 5.95 -5.52 -2.19
CA THR A 234 6.53 -6.84 -2.42
C THR A 234 7.77 -7.00 -1.55
N ASP A 235 7.77 -7.99 -0.65
CA ASP A 235 8.93 -8.33 0.16
C ASP A 235 9.47 -9.70 -0.27
N VAL A 236 10.74 -9.74 -0.71
CA VAL A 236 11.43 -10.99 -1.07
C VAL A 236 12.34 -11.42 0.09
N HIS A 237 12.18 -12.66 0.53
CA HIS A 237 12.97 -13.28 1.61
C HIS A 237 13.74 -14.48 1.06
N VAL A 238 15.06 -14.47 1.22
CA VAL A 238 15.95 -15.55 0.76
C VAL A 238 16.54 -16.26 1.97
N LEU A 239 16.22 -17.54 2.12
CA LEU A 239 16.77 -18.41 3.16
C LEU A 239 17.94 -19.17 2.58
N PHE A 240 19.08 -19.08 3.26
CA PHE A 240 20.31 -19.77 2.89
C PHE A 240 20.47 -21.05 3.71
N ARG A 241 21.11 -22.06 3.12
CA ARG A 241 21.40 -23.34 3.80
C ARG A 241 22.36 -23.21 4.99
N ASP A 242 23.08 -22.10 5.09
CA ASP A 242 23.95 -21.79 6.23
C ASP A 242 23.15 -21.33 7.48
N GLY A 243 21.81 -21.29 7.41
CA GLY A 243 20.92 -20.87 8.49
C GLY A 243 20.68 -19.36 8.56
N THR A 244 21.22 -18.58 7.61
CA THR A 244 20.98 -17.14 7.53
C THR A 244 19.85 -16.79 6.56
N ILE A 245 19.21 -15.65 6.78
CA ILE A 245 18.15 -15.12 5.92
C ILE A 245 18.50 -13.69 5.50
N TYR A 246 18.20 -13.36 4.25
CA TYR A 246 18.23 -11.99 3.73
C TYR A 246 16.82 -11.54 3.37
N THR A 247 16.35 -10.49 4.04
CA THR A 247 15.00 -9.95 3.92
C THR A 247 14.97 -8.72 3.00
N ASP A 248 13.86 -8.49 2.29
CA ASP A 248 13.69 -7.34 1.40
C ASP A 248 14.79 -7.32 0.32
N CYS A 249 14.95 -8.47 -0.35
CA CYS A 249 15.96 -8.68 -1.38
C CYS A 249 15.47 -8.09 -2.72
N THR A 250 16.04 -6.96 -3.11
CA THR A 250 15.70 -6.22 -4.34
C THR A 250 16.71 -6.45 -5.47
N THR A 251 17.78 -7.21 -5.20
CA THR A 251 18.85 -7.52 -6.14
C THR A 251 18.62 -8.90 -6.74
N PRO A 252 18.86 -9.12 -8.06
CA PRO A 252 18.84 -10.46 -8.62
C PRO A 252 19.74 -11.40 -7.82
N LEU A 253 19.23 -12.56 -7.43
CA LEU A 253 19.96 -13.44 -6.51
C LEU A 253 21.30 -13.90 -7.11
N ASN A 254 21.32 -14.20 -8.41
CA ASN A 254 22.53 -14.56 -9.16
C ASN A 254 23.56 -13.43 -9.26
N ASP A 255 23.21 -12.20 -8.86
CA ASP A 255 24.07 -11.03 -8.90
C ASP A 255 24.31 -10.45 -7.48
N LEU A 256 23.81 -11.10 -6.42
CA LEU A 256 23.94 -10.61 -5.05
C LEU A 256 25.31 -10.97 -4.45
N ASN A 257 26.02 -9.95 -3.95
CA ASN A 257 27.23 -10.10 -3.14
C ASN A 257 26.87 -10.19 -1.64
N ILE A 258 26.73 -11.42 -1.14
CA ILE A 258 26.38 -11.70 0.26
C ILE A 258 27.31 -10.98 1.25
N GLU A 259 28.62 -11.02 1.00
CA GLU A 259 29.60 -10.47 1.92
C GLU A 259 29.50 -8.95 2.03
N VAL A 260 29.29 -8.27 0.90
CA VAL A 260 29.11 -6.82 0.87
C VAL A 260 27.75 -6.43 1.44
N SER A 261 26.67 -7.17 1.13
CA SER A 261 25.34 -6.89 1.70
C SER A 261 25.30 -7.09 3.21
N ARG A 262 26.02 -8.06 3.77
CA ARG A 262 26.11 -8.24 5.24
C ARG A 262 26.76 -7.03 5.92
N LYS A 263 27.69 -6.35 5.23
CA LYS A 263 28.38 -5.15 5.73
C LYS A 263 27.55 -3.89 5.56
N LEU A 264 26.88 -3.72 4.41
CA LEU A 264 26.17 -2.49 4.06
C LEU A 264 24.69 -2.49 4.47
N GLU A 265 24.09 -3.65 4.63
CA GLU A 265 22.68 -3.83 5.00
C GLU A 265 22.51 -4.84 6.16
N PRO A 266 23.27 -4.72 7.28
CA PRO A 266 23.20 -5.69 8.38
C PRO A 266 21.79 -5.84 8.96
N GLN A 267 20.95 -4.80 8.86
CA GLN A 267 19.55 -4.81 9.29
C GLN A 267 18.65 -5.75 8.47
N LYS A 268 19.06 -6.13 7.25
CA LYS A 268 18.34 -7.07 6.39
C LYS A 268 18.77 -8.52 6.59
N TRP A 269 19.80 -8.76 7.40
CA TRP A 269 20.33 -10.09 7.68
C TRP A 269 19.91 -10.59 9.04
N SER A 270 19.51 -11.86 9.11
CA SER A 270 19.19 -12.54 10.37
C SER A 270 19.40 -14.05 10.25
N THR A 271 18.87 -14.82 11.20
CA THR A 271 18.83 -16.28 11.19
C THR A 271 17.41 -16.80 11.02
N TRP A 272 17.29 -18.00 10.44
CA TRP A 272 16.03 -18.71 10.32
C TRP A 272 16.10 -20.11 10.92
N ARG A 273 14.94 -20.69 11.18
CA ARG A 273 14.78 -22.08 11.59
C ARG A 273 13.52 -22.68 10.97
N ARG A 274 13.50 -24.00 10.84
CA ARG A 274 12.29 -24.75 10.49
C ARG A 274 11.63 -25.24 11.76
N GLU A 275 10.36 -24.89 11.94
CA GLU A 275 9.55 -25.34 13.06
C GLU A 275 9.14 -26.81 12.90
N PRO A 276 8.79 -27.53 13.98
CA PRO A 276 8.26 -28.90 13.89
C PRO A 276 7.00 -29.03 13.02
N SER A 277 6.22 -27.95 12.87
CA SER A 277 5.07 -27.88 11.95
C SER A 277 5.48 -27.95 10.47
N GLY A 278 6.77 -27.78 10.17
CA GLY A 278 7.31 -27.67 8.82
C GLY A 278 7.38 -26.24 8.29
N GLU A 279 6.81 -25.26 9.02
CA GLU A 279 6.88 -23.83 8.68
C GLU A 279 8.28 -23.27 8.91
N TYR A 280 8.63 -22.22 8.17
CA TYR A 280 9.89 -21.51 8.35
C TYR A 280 9.65 -20.26 9.20
N ALA A 281 10.54 -20.01 10.15
CA ALA A 281 10.51 -18.83 11.01
C ALA A 281 11.85 -18.12 10.98
N TYR A 282 11.84 -16.79 11.05
CA TYR A 282 13.06 -15.98 11.16
C TYR A 282 13.08 -15.15 12.42
N TYR A 283 14.27 -14.90 12.94
CA TYR A 283 14.46 -14.06 14.10
C TYR A 283 14.44 -12.59 13.68
N ARG A 284 13.66 -11.74 14.35
CA ARG A 284 13.61 -10.30 14.06
C ARG A 284 13.70 -9.50 15.34
N VAL A 285 14.64 -8.56 15.36
CA VAL A 285 14.81 -7.60 16.45
C VAL A 285 14.05 -6.32 16.12
N ASN A 286 13.18 -5.88 17.02
CA ASN A 286 12.46 -4.61 16.86
C ASN A 286 13.37 -3.41 17.21
N ARG A 287 12.87 -2.19 17.01
CA ARG A 287 13.62 -0.95 17.31
C ARG A 287 14.03 -0.79 18.78
N LYS A 288 13.40 -1.54 19.69
CA LYS A 288 13.70 -1.55 21.12
C LYS A 288 14.75 -2.62 21.50
N GLY A 289 15.28 -3.36 20.54
CA GLY A 289 16.20 -4.46 20.79
C GLY A 289 15.52 -5.77 21.22
N GLU A 290 14.19 -5.85 21.20
CA GLU A 290 13.47 -7.06 21.56
C GLU A 290 13.36 -7.97 20.33
N GLY A 291 13.92 -9.17 20.44
CA GLY A 291 13.89 -10.15 19.37
C GLY A 291 12.77 -11.17 19.52
N ALA A 292 12.10 -11.47 18.41
CA ALA A 292 11.07 -12.50 18.36
C ALA A 292 11.20 -13.34 17.09
N TRP A 293 10.86 -14.61 17.19
CA TRP A 293 10.66 -15.47 16.03
C TRP A 293 9.35 -15.08 15.34
N LYS A 294 9.41 -14.94 14.01
CA LYS A 294 8.26 -14.64 13.15
C LYS A 294 8.15 -15.71 12.09
N ILE A 295 6.97 -16.29 11.93
CA ILE A 295 6.69 -17.21 10.82
C ILE A 295 6.82 -16.43 9.52
N LEU A 296 7.47 -17.04 8.53
CA LEU A 296 7.55 -16.51 7.17
C LEU A 296 6.20 -16.71 6.49
N GLU A 297 5.61 -15.59 6.11
CA GLU A 297 4.44 -15.55 5.25
C GLU A 297 4.90 -15.34 3.80
N GLY A 298 4.19 -15.93 2.85
CA GLY A 298 4.46 -15.75 1.43
C GLY A 298 4.35 -17.03 0.63
N LYS A 299 4.55 -16.88 -0.67
CA LYS A 299 4.58 -17.97 -1.65
C LYS A 299 5.99 -18.16 -2.20
N GLU A 300 6.27 -19.35 -2.69
CA GLU A 300 7.54 -19.66 -3.33
C GLU A 300 7.48 -19.19 -4.79
N PRO A 301 8.39 -18.30 -5.23
CA PRO A 301 8.40 -17.83 -6.61
C PRO A 301 9.03 -18.88 -7.53
N LEU A 302 8.77 -18.72 -8.83
CA LEU A 302 9.38 -19.51 -9.88
C LEU A 302 10.38 -18.65 -10.67
N LYS A 303 11.67 -19.02 -10.64
CA LYS A 303 12.68 -18.40 -11.49
C LYS A 303 12.42 -18.67 -12.96
N ALA A 304 12.83 -17.76 -13.83
CA ALA A 304 12.73 -17.95 -15.27
C ALA A 304 13.75 -18.97 -15.78
N ALA A 305 13.38 -19.74 -16.80
CA ALA A 305 14.37 -20.49 -17.55
C ALA A 305 15.26 -19.53 -18.35
N SER A 306 16.55 -19.89 -18.52
CA SER A 306 17.48 -19.06 -19.30
C SER A 306 17.02 -19.01 -20.76
N GLY A 307 16.86 -17.81 -21.30
CA GLY A 307 16.36 -17.58 -22.65
C GLY A 307 14.85 -17.77 -22.81
N GLU A 308 14.08 -17.90 -21.72
CA GLU A 308 12.61 -18.04 -21.80
C GLU A 308 11.96 -16.85 -22.53
N ARG A 309 10.92 -17.15 -23.32
CA ARG A 309 10.21 -16.22 -24.21
C ARG A 309 8.70 -16.29 -23.98
N PRO A 310 8.19 -15.72 -22.87
CA PRO A 310 6.75 -15.58 -22.70
C PRO A 310 6.18 -14.64 -23.77
N ASP A 311 4.96 -14.91 -24.23
CA ASP A 311 4.17 -14.01 -25.08
C ASP A 311 3.01 -13.46 -24.27
N ASN A 312 3.31 -12.50 -23.40
CA ASN A 312 2.41 -12.04 -22.37
C ASN A 312 2.50 -10.52 -22.19
N ILE A 313 1.38 -9.91 -21.79
CA ILE A 313 1.34 -8.53 -21.32
C ILE A 313 1.13 -8.59 -19.81
N PHE A 314 2.12 -8.12 -19.05
CA PHE A 314 1.98 -7.94 -17.61
C PHE A 314 1.69 -6.48 -17.32
N TRP A 315 0.75 -6.23 -16.42
CA TRP A 315 0.36 -4.88 -16.05
C TRP A 315 0.35 -4.74 -14.53
N ARG A 316 0.55 -3.50 -14.10
CA ARG A 316 0.35 -3.09 -12.72
C ARG A 316 -0.39 -1.78 -12.71
N PHE A 317 -1.01 -1.52 -11.57
CA PHE A 317 -1.61 -0.25 -11.25
C PHE A 317 -1.24 0.11 -9.82
N ALA A 318 -0.86 1.36 -9.62
CA ALA A 318 -0.70 1.98 -8.32
C ALA A 318 -1.47 3.29 -8.36
N GLY A 319 -2.37 3.56 -7.42
CA GLY A 319 -3.01 4.86 -7.45
C GLY A 319 -4.02 5.09 -6.35
N SER A 320 -4.08 6.33 -5.90
CA SER A 320 -5.08 6.79 -4.97
C SER A 320 -5.70 8.09 -5.43
N ALA A 321 -6.91 8.35 -4.93
CA ALA A 321 -7.61 9.58 -5.25
C ALA A 321 -6.85 10.84 -4.74
N MET A 322 -5.99 10.68 -3.71
CA MET A 322 -5.22 11.76 -3.09
C MET A 322 -3.85 12.01 -3.76
N PHE A 323 -3.24 11.01 -4.39
CA PHE A 323 -1.85 11.08 -4.86
C PHE A 323 -1.69 10.85 -6.36
N GLY A 324 -2.82 10.69 -7.06
CA GLY A 324 -2.83 10.36 -8.47
C GLY A 324 -2.77 8.86 -8.71
N SER A 325 -2.85 8.50 -9.98
CA SER A 325 -2.78 7.12 -10.46
C SER A 325 -1.60 6.93 -11.38
N HIS A 326 -1.10 5.71 -11.39
CA HIS A 326 -0.05 5.23 -12.25
C HIS A 326 -0.43 3.82 -12.73
N LYS A 327 -0.35 3.62 -14.03
CA LYS A 327 -0.47 2.30 -14.65
C LYS A 327 0.81 2.06 -15.41
N ALA A 328 1.35 0.86 -15.30
CA ALA A 328 2.46 0.42 -16.13
C ALA A 328 2.16 -0.96 -16.70
N SER A 329 2.71 -1.25 -17.87
CA SER A 329 2.71 -2.60 -18.40
C SER A 329 3.99 -2.90 -19.16
N ILE A 330 4.40 -4.15 -19.10
CA ILE A 330 5.48 -4.74 -19.87
C ILE A 330 4.91 -5.85 -20.75
N ARG A 331 5.05 -5.70 -22.06
CA ARG A 331 4.80 -6.76 -23.02
C ARG A 331 6.11 -7.46 -23.31
N LEU A 332 6.17 -8.76 -23.06
CA LEU A 332 7.28 -9.62 -23.47
C LEU A 332 6.81 -10.38 -24.71
N LEU A 333 7.57 -10.28 -25.80
CA LEU A 333 7.25 -10.87 -27.09
C LEU A 333 8.10 -12.14 -27.32
N PRO A 334 7.56 -13.14 -28.04
CA PRO A 334 8.22 -14.43 -28.23
C PRO A 334 9.52 -14.33 -29.05
N ASP A 335 9.71 -13.26 -29.82
CA ASP A 335 10.93 -12.96 -30.56
C ASP A 335 12.06 -12.36 -29.69
N GLY A 336 11.80 -12.18 -28.38
CA GLY A 336 12.75 -11.59 -27.45
C GLY A 336 12.71 -10.06 -27.42
N ARG A 337 11.69 -9.42 -27.99
CA ARG A 337 11.44 -7.98 -27.88
C ARG A 337 10.57 -7.66 -26.67
N PHE A 338 10.71 -6.45 -26.15
CA PHE A 338 9.78 -5.94 -25.14
C PHE A 338 9.17 -4.60 -25.56
N GLU A 339 7.99 -4.31 -25.03
CA GLU A 339 7.36 -2.99 -25.09
C GLU A 339 6.94 -2.57 -23.67
N LEU A 340 7.34 -1.37 -23.26
CA LEU A 340 6.93 -0.73 -22.02
C LEU A 340 5.83 0.29 -22.32
N PHE A 341 4.84 0.33 -21.45
CA PHE A 341 3.84 1.38 -21.42
C PHE A 341 3.73 1.88 -20.00
N SER A 342 3.60 3.19 -19.85
CA SER A 342 3.20 3.79 -18.58
C SER A 342 2.23 4.93 -18.81
N SER A 343 1.32 5.13 -17.87
CA SER A 343 0.48 6.31 -17.79
C SER A 343 0.39 6.77 -16.35
N SER A 344 0.47 8.07 -16.11
CA SER A 344 0.18 8.65 -14.82
C SER A 344 -0.82 9.80 -14.93
N MET A 345 -1.54 10.04 -13.84
CA MET A 345 -2.45 11.16 -13.70
C MET A 345 -2.39 11.65 -12.27
N VAL A 346 -2.16 12.95 -12.06
CA VAL A 346 -2.23 13.61 -10.76
C VAL A 346 -3.19 14.79 -10.87
N SER A 347 -4.05 14.97 -9.87
CA SER A 347 -4.94 16.13 -9.81
C SER A 347 -5.11 16.60 -8.38
N GLY A 348 -5.19 17.91 -8.16
CA GLY A 348 -5.34 18.50 -6.84
C GLY A 348 -6.01 19.88 -6.86
N ASP A 349 -6.67 20.21 -5.75
CA ASP A 349 -7.20 21.55 -5.46
C ASP A 349 -6.08 22.37 -4.79
N MET A 350 -5.74 23.55 -5.32
CA MET A 350 -4.62 24.36 -4.81
C MET A 350 -4.98 25.22 -3.59
N THR A 351 -6.25 25.28 -3.17
CA THR A 351 -6.69 26.20 -2.12
C THR A 351 -7.43 25.48 -1.00
N GLY A 352 -6.77 25.33 0.16
CA GLY A 352 -7.32 24.76 1.39
C GLY A 352 -8.42 25.60 2.08
N GLY A 353 -9.38 26.13 1.33
CA GLY A 353 -10.54 26.84 1.87
C GLY A 353 -11.06 27.94 0.95
N GLY A 354 -12.15 27.65 0.22
CA GLY A 354 -13.02 28.66 -0.41
C GLY A 354 -12.49 29.32 -1.69
N ALA A 355 -13.02 28.88 -2.83
CA ALA A 355 -12.93 29.49 -4.16
C ALA A 355 -11.57 29.43 -4.92
N GLY A 356 -11.34 28.30 -5.61
CA GLY A 356 -11.21 28.30 -7.08
C GLY A 356 -9.81 28.31 -7.72
N SER A 357 -9.04 27.21 -7.59
CA SER A 357 -8.00 26.81 -8.56
C SER A 357 -7.70 25.30 -8.54
N TYR A 358 -8.07 24.57 -9.61
CA TYR A 358 -7.80 23.13 -9.83
C TYR A 358 -6.57 22.96 -10.73
N THR A 359 -5.65 22.05 -10.37
CA THR A 359 -4.54 21.64 -11.25
C THR A 359 -4.60 20.14 -11.51
N GLY A 360 -4.45 19.75 -12.77
CA GLY A 360 -4.41 18.37 -13.21
C GLY A 360 -3.29 18.16 -14.22
N ALA A 361 -2.56 17.06 -14.11
CA ALA A 361 -1.56 16.65 -15.08
C ALA A 361 -1.70 15.16 -15.36
N ALA A 362 -1.60 14.78 -16.63
CA ALA A 362 -1.55 13.40 -17.07
C ALA A 362 -0.37 13.21 -18.03
N SER A 363 0.23 12.03 -18.01
CA SER A 363 1.22 11.63 -19.00
C SER A 363 1.04 10.18 -19.40
N THR A 364 1.43 9.87 -20.63
CA THR A 364 1.56 8.54 -21.18
C THR A 364 2.93 8.42 -21.84
N SER A 365 3.56 7.26 -21.75
CA SER A 365 4.85 6.98 -22.37
C SER A 365 4.81 5.56 -22.91
N ASP A 366 5.00 5.43 -24.22
CA ASP A 366 4.97 4.17 -24.95
C ASP A 366 6.00 4.15 -26.10
N LYS A 367 5.88 3.21 -27.03
CA LYS A 367 6.81 3.08 -28.16
C LYS A 367 6.77 4.23 -29.18
N GLU A 368 5.70 5.01 -29.24
CA GLU A 368 5.59 6.18 -30.12
C GLU A 368 6.19 7.44 -29.46
N GLY A 369 6.11 7.49 -28.13
CA GLY A 369 6.82 8.45 -27.30
C GLY A 369 6.07 8.85 -26.04
N THR A 370 6.53 9.94 -25.43
CA THR A 370 5.91 10.52 -24.24
C THR A 370 4.98 11.66 -24.63
N HIS A 371 3.73 11.57 -24.16
CA HIS A 371 2.74 12.62 -24.24
C HIS A 371 2.36 13.05 -22.83
N SER A 372 2.28 14.35 -22.59
CA SER A 372 1.79 14.88 -21.32
C SER A 372 0.91 16.09 -21.55
N ALA A 373 -0.08 16.24 -20.69
CA ALA A 373 -0.98 17.37 -20.68
C ALA A 373 -1.17 17.84 -19.24
N SER A 374 -1.19 19.15 -19.05
CA SER A 374 -1.56 19.78 -17.80
C SER A 374 -2.65 20.82 -18.01
N VAL A 375 -3.49 20.98 -16.99
CA VAL A 375 -4.58 21.93 -16.95
C VAL A 375 -4.57 22.63 -15.59
N ILE A 376 -4.81 23.93 -15.58
CA ILE A 376 -4.98 24.76 -14.41
C ILE A 376 -6.28 25.56 -14.60
N VAL A 377 -7.23 25.44 -13.68
CA VAL A 377 -8.57 26.04 -13.76
C VAL A 377 -8.83 26.84 -12.49
N GLY A 378 -8.72 28.16 -12.56
CA GLY A 378 -9.02 29.07 -11.44
C GLY A 378 -9.62 30.39 -11.93
N ALA A 379 -9.10 31.53 -11.46
CA ALA A 379 -9.47 32.85 -12.00
C ALA A 379 -9.07 33.02 -13.48
N THR A 380 -8.18 32.17 -13.99
CA THR A 380 -7.82 32.00 -15.40
C THR A 380 -7.78 30.51 -15.74
N VAL A 381 -8.03 30.17 -17.02
CA VAL A 381 -7.86 28.81 -17.55
C VAL A 381 -6.55 28.77 -18.33
N GLY A 382 -5.63 27.92 -17.89
CA GLY A 382 -4.35 27.69 -18.55
C GLY A 382 -4.11 26.20 -18.72
N GLY A 383 -3.38 25.81 -19.76
CA GLY A 383 -3.03 24.42 -20.00
C GLY A 383 -1.84 24.31 -20.93
N GLY A 384 -1.10 23.21 -20.78
CA GLY A 384 0.06 22.92 -21.60
C GLY A 384 0.07 21.46 -21.99
N SER A 385 0.19 21.18 -23.28
CA SER A 385 0.49 19.84 -23.76
C SER A 385 1.95 19.81 -24.22
N SER A 386 2.69 18.80 -23.82
CA SER A 386 4.01 18.53 -24.38
C SER A 386 4.05 17.11 -24.92
N SER A 387 4.66 16.95 -26.08
CA SER A 387 4.92 15.66 -26.70
C SER A 387 6.36 15.60 -27.10
N THR A 388 7.10 14.61 -26.61
CA THR A 388 8.41 14.26 -27.15
C THR A 388 8.20 13.12 -28.12
N VAL A 389 8.00 13.45 -29.39
CA VAL A 389 7.90 12.45 -30.45
C VAL A 389 9.30 11.86 -30.66
N ARG A 390 9.41 10.52 -30.78
CA ARG A 390 10.66 9.74 -30.99
C ARG A 390 11.51 9.42 -29.76
N ASP A 391 11.01 9.60 -28.53
CA ASP A 391 11.68 9.04 -27.34
C ASP A 391 11.22 7.62 -26.98
N GLY A 392 10.31 7.03 -27.76
CA GLY A 392 9.78 5.68 -27.53
C GLY A 392 10.80 4.54 -27.70
N SER A 393 11.99 4.82 -28.25
CA SER A 393 13.12 3.87 -28.25
C SER A 393 13.63 3.55 -26.83
N LYS A 394 13.29 4.37 -25.82
CA LYS A 394 13.51 4.04 -24.41
C LYS A 394 12.47 3.05 -23.85
N ASN A 395 11.36 2.84 -24.55
CA ASN A 395 10.27 1.96 -24.11
C ASN A 395 10.22 0.65 -24.90
N THR A 396 11.18 0.41 -25.77
CA THR A 396 11.27 -0.78 -26.62
C THR A 396 12.70 -1.28 -26.65
N GLY A 397 12.87 -2.57 -26.92
CA GLY A 397 14.18 -3.19 -26.92
C GLY A 397 14.13 -4.69 -27.01
N THR A 398 15.25 -5.33 -26.71
CA THR A 398 15.37 -6.79 -26.57
C THR A 398 15.57 -7.17 -25.10
N TYR A 399 15.04 -8.32 -24.69
CA TYR A 399 15.21 -8.85 -23.34
C TYR A 399 15.73 -10.28 -23.32
N ARG A 400 16.37 -10.63 -22.21
CA ARG A 400 16.81 -11.99 -21.89
C ARG A 400 16.47 -12.32 -20.44
N LEU A 401 15.62 -13.33 -20.26
CA LEU A 401 15.39 -13.91 -18.95
C LEU A 401 16.53 -14.87 -18.61
N ASP A 402 17.01 -14.82 -17.38
CA ASP A 402 18.13 -15.62 -16.93
C ASP A 402 18.07 -15.85 -15.42
N GLY A 403 17.38 -16.92 -15.01
CA GLY A 403 17.20 -17.27 -13.61
C GLY A 403 16.36 -16.23 -12.87
N TRP A 404 16.97 -15.58 -11.88
CA TRP A 404 16.34 -14.56 -11.02
C TRP A 404 16.42 -13.13 -11.59
N ALA A 405 16.69 -13.00 -12.89
CA ALA A 405 16.96 -11.72 -13.53
C ALA A 405 16.36 -11.60 -14.93
N ILE A 406 16.06 -10.37 -15.31
CA ILE A 406 15.83 -9.95 -16.69
C ILE A 406 16.92 -8.95 -17.08
N GLU A 407 17.55 -9.18 -18.22
CA GLU A 407 18.43 -8.20 -18.88
C GLU A 407 17.66 -7.54 -20.01
N MET A 408 17.68 -6.21 -20.06
CA MET A 408 16.92 -5.42 -21.02
C MET A 408 17.88 -4.44 -21.72
N VAL A 409 17.93 -4.56 -23.04
CA VAL A 409 18.70 -3.70 -23.94
C VAL A 409 17.69 -2.88 -24.73
N HIS A 410 17.58 -1.60 -24.42
CA HIS A 410 16.66 -0.67 -25.07
C HIS A 410 17.17 -0.26 -26.45
N ASP A 411 16.26 0.13 -27.34
CA ASP A 411 16.61 0.58 -28.70
C ASP A 411 17.41 1.89 -28.72
N ASN A 412 17.38 2.65 -27.61
CA ASN A 412 18.26 3.80 -27.40
C ASN A 412 19.67 3.45 -26.90
N GLY A 413 19.99 2.16 -26.71
CA GLY A 413 21.28 1.67 -26.24
C GLY A 413 21.42 1.60 -24.71
N TYR A 414 20.41 2.00 -23.94
CA TYR A 414 20.41 1.80 -22.49
C TYR A 414 20.32 0.31 -22.16
N VAL A 415 21.18 -0.17 -21.27
CA VAL A 415 21.20 -1.57 -20.82
C VAL A 415 21.09 -1.60 -19.31
N HIS A 416 20.18 -2.42 -18.81
CA HIS A 416 20.04 -2.68 -17.40
C HIS A 416 19.61 -4.13 -17.16
N ARG A 417 19.84 -4.60 -15.93
CA ARG A 417 19.55 -5.96 -15.50
C ARG A 417 18.92 -5.91 -14.12
N GLU A 418 17.71 -6.43 -14.01
CA GLU A 418 16.90 -6.27 -12.80
C GLU A 418 16.37 -7.60 -12.30
N GLN A 419 15.94 -7.60 -11.03
CA GLN A 419 15.36 -8.78 -10.41
C GLN A 419 14.10 -9.18 -11.19
N PHE A 420 13.98 -10.46 -11.51
CA PHE A 420 12.82 -11.01 -12.20
C PHE A 420 12.51 -12.41 -11.72
N PHE A 421 11.23 -12.70 -11.48
CA PHE A 421 10.71 -14.05 -11.32
C PHE A 421 9.21 -14.07 -11.55
N PHE A 422 8.67 -15.25 -11.83
CA PHE A 422 7.24 -15.48 -11.83
C PHE A 422 6.77 -15.64 -10.38
N ASP A 423 5.72 -14.90 -10.02
CA ASP A 423 5.21 -14.92 -8.65
C ASP A 423 4.24 -16.08 -8.39
N GLU A 424 3.73 -16.72 -9.44
CA GLU A 424 2.85 -17.89 -9.39
C GLU A 424 3.39 -19.02 -10.30
N PRO A 425 3.15 -20.30 -9.96
CA PRO A 425 3.59 -21.44 -10.78
C PRO A 425 3.01 -21.45 -12.20
N ASP A 426 1.81 -20.90 -12.38
CA ASP A 426 1.14 -20.77 -13.68
C ASP A 426 1.62 -19.55 -14.49
N LYS A 427 2.57 -18.77 -13.94
CA LYS A 427 3.16 -17.57 -14.57
C LYS A 427 2.14 -16.47 -14.84
N SER A 428 1.04 -16.45 -14.08
CA SER A 428 0.00 -15.42 -14.13
C SER A 428 0.43 -14.07 -13.53
N GLY A 429 1.62 -13.99 -12.94
CA GLY A 429 2.24 -12.74 -12.52
C GLY A 429 3.75 -12.84 -12.48
N ILE A 430 4.37 -11.66 -12.40
CA ILE A 430 5.82 -11.48 -12.30
C ILE A 430 6.12 -10.46 -11.21
N VAL A 431 7.32 -10.54 -10.66
CA VAL A 431 7.95 -9.42 -9.97
C VAL A 431 9.10 -8.94 -10.84
N LEU A 432 9.17 -7.62 -11.02
CA LEU A 432 10.24 -6.92 -11.71
C LEU A 432 10.73 -5.79 -10.80
N GLU A 433 12.01 -5.80 -10.46
CA GLU A 433 12.55 -4.96 -9.37
C GLU A 433 11.78 -5.22 -8.06
N ASP A 434 11.12 -4.20 -7.51
CA ASP A 434 10.33 -4.26 -6.27
C ASP A 434 8.83 -4.36 -6.57
N ASP A 435 8.46 -4.43 -7.85
CA ASP A 435 7.10 -4.25 -8.32
C ASP A 435 6.50 -5.54 -8.85
N ALA A 436 5.32 -5.89 -8.34
CA ALA A 436 4.53 -6.99 -8.86
C ALA A 436 3.64 -6.54 -10.02
N TYR A 437 3.57 -7.38 -11.04
CA TYR A 437 2.72 -7.23 -12.22
C TYR A 437 1.91 -8.49 -12.42
N TRP A 438 0.70 -8.34 -12.95
CA TRP A 438 -0.21 -9.45 -13.23
C TRP A 438 -0.42 -9.60 -14.72
N LEU A 439 -0.70 -10.81 -15.15
CA LEU A 439 -1.06 -11.10 -16.53
C LEU A 439 -2.34 -10.32 -16.88
N ARG A 440 -2.29 -9.61 -18.00
CA ARG A 440 -3.45 -8.99 -18.60
C ARG A 440 -4.17 -10.06 -19.39
N ASN A 441 -5.27 -10.58 -18.84
CA ASN A 441 -6.18 -11.40 -19.62
C ASN A 441 -6.76 -10.51 -20.74
N GLU A 442 -6.73 -11.01 -21.97
CA GLU A 442 -7.48 -10.41 -23.07
C GLU A 442 -8.98 -10.68 -22.80
N ASP A 443 -9.72 -9.62 -22.44
CA ASP A 443 -11.18 -9.59 -22.56
C ASP A 443 -11.56 -9.12 -23.97
#